data_AF-A0A3D2Z1T2-F1
#
_entry.id   AF-A0A3D2Z1T2-F1
#
_cell.length_a   1.000
_cell.length_b   1.000
_cell.length_c   1.000
_cell.angle_alpha   90.00
_cell.angle_beta   90.00
_cell.angle_gamma   90.00
#
_symmetry.space_group_name_H-M   'P 1'
#
loop_
_entity.id
_entity.type
_entity.pdbx_description
1 polymer ?
#
loop_
_entity_poly.entity_id
_entity_poly.type
_entity_poly.pdbx_seq_one_letter_code
_entity_poly.pdbx_strand_id
1 'polypeptide(L)'
;MPRIWFYHDGRHPHIYRYEPPMSKLQYVACIDELAGTPVEAVSFCLGEGRTMLHDTQVGELLGHNVESWDHAIFRRAHQNAVGLIEAGDDPLRLICERAKLRGMALYPCLLVQNPGVENATVRCSDFRRDNPHLEIRARADLEVDLPWIGGLDFAHEEVREERFALIAETLSEYDVDGFELQLNNHPRYFHPGQIDAGRTLMTDWVGRIHEAVQGSGRGRQLVARVPLDLQAGYDIGLDVAEWLRRGIVDVLIPEPFAGPQRADPNLDFRPLLALTRDTSCRVVPALHSAVGSDRLGDGPIAMTRAQACNYWDQGVDGLYLAQWFHHWPYEADFYERLRELPFPDIMATRDKYYYVPTGSSFGTQPGAEALLPIELTAGTPAQVNVVISDDLPTWHEAGRVHEVLLRIGLAGNTELDRLSFQLNGSELPLASCRRINQMYRMHAPRHRGGPTYWYVFRLGADNWPQKGDNRLTVTLLERDAAVLGSVGFRDVELEIKYLMGRSSPRGFVDPDLGFYEHVVT
;
A
#
# COMPACT_ATOMS: atom_id res chain seq x y z
N MET A 1 -13.20 -5.06 -17.72
CA MET A 1 -12.00 -4.28 -17.35
C MET A 1 -11.42 -4.89 -16.09
N PRO A 2 -10.08 -4.92 -15.92
CA PRO A 2 -9.43 -5.63 -14.83
C PRO A 2 -9.84 -5.10 -13.44
N ARG A 3 -10.26 -6.00 -12.54
CA ARG A 3 -10.63 -5.71 -11.15
C ARG A 3 -9.49 -5.96 -10.16
N ILE A 4 -8.62 -6.94 -10.43
CA ILE A 4 -7.43 -7.19 -9.60
C ILE A 4 -6.17 -6.87 -10.39
N TRP A 5 -5.40 -5.94 -9.86
CA TRP A 5 -4.15 -5.45 -10.43
C TRP A 5 -2.99 -5.86 -9.55
N PHE A 6 -1.86 -6.20 -10.17
CA PHE A 6 -0.63 -6.50 -9.45
C PHE A 6 0.49 -5.53 -9.84
N TYR A 7 1.07 -4.85 -8.85
CA TYR A 7 2.28 -4.07 -9.08
C TYR A 7 3.51 -4.98 -9.04
N HIS A 8 4.20 -5.07 -10.17
CA HIS A 8 5.48 -5.73 -10.26
C HIS A 8 6.58 -4.68 -10.46
N ASP A 9 7.54 -4.61 -9.53
CA ASP A 9 8.57 -3.57 -9.52
C ASP A 9 9.68 -3.73 -10.58
N GLY A 10 9.63 -4.84 -11.33
CA GLY A 10 10.57 -5.21 -12.39
C GLY A 10 12.00 -5.48 -11.91
N ARG A 11 12.26 -5.46 -10.59
CA ARG A 11 13.61 -5.30 -10.04
C ARG A 11 13.90 -6.23 -8.86
N HIS A 12 13.35 -5.98 -7.67
CA HIS A 12 13.76 -6.62 -6.43
C HIS A 12 13.53 -8.15 -6.41
N PRO A 13 12.35 -8.69 -6.77
CA PRO A 13 12.12 -10.13 -6.85
C PRO A 13 12.46 -10.69 -8.25
N HIS A 14 13.10 -9.88 -9.10
CA HIS A 14 13.24 -10.14 -10.52
C HIS A 14 14.67 -9.93 -11.00
N ILE A 15 14.98 -8.95 -11.85
CA ILE A 15 16.31 -8.85 -12.49
C ILE A 15 17.50 -8.76 -11.50
N TYR A 16 17.28 -8.35 -10.24
CA TYR A 16 18.32 -8.26 -9.21
C TYR A 16 18.85 -9.61 -8.72
N ARG A 17 18.06 -10.67 -8.83
CA ARG A 17 18.39 -11.96 -8.19
C ARG A 17 19.17 -12.92 -9.08
N TYR A 18 19.03 -12.81 -10.40
CA TYR A 18 19.60 -13.77 -11.34
C TYR A 18 21.06 -13.43 -11.61
N GLU A 19 21.93 -14.44 -11.55
CA GLU A 19 23.30 -14.30 -12.00
C GLU A 19 23.36 -14.09 -13.52
N PRO A 20 24.17 -13.14 -14.03
CA PRO A 20 24.31 -12.95 -15.46
C PRO A 20 25.05 -14.11 -16.14
N PRO A 21 24.69 -14.48 -17.38
CA PRO A 21 23.60 -13.91 -18.17
C PRO A 21 22.22 -14.46 -17.76
N MET A 22 21.25 -13.56 -17.62
CA MET A 22 19.86 -13.93 -17.41
C MET A 22 19.20 -14.38 -18.72
N SER A 23 18.47 -15.49 -18.68
CA SER A 23 17.74 -16.02 -19.84
C SER A 23 16.36 -15.38 -20.00
N LYS A 24 15.80 -15.43 -21.22
CA LYS A 24 14.40 -15.05 -21.50
C LYS A 24 13.40 -15.72 -20.56
N LEU A 25 13.57 -17.02 -20.31
CA LEU A 25 12.65 -17.78 -19.46
C LEU A 25 12.65 -17.25 -18.03
N GLN A 26 13.82 -16.87 -17.50
CA GLN A 26 13.91 -16.23 -16.19
C GLN A 26 13.30 -14.82 -16.21
N TYR A 27 13.43 -14.07 -17.31
CA TYR A 27 12.88 -12.73 -17.40
C TYR A 27 11.36 -12.70 -17.45
N VAL A 28 10.73 -13.64 -18.12
CA VAL A 28 9.26 -13.67 -18.20
C VAL A 28 8.60 -14.39 -17.02
N ALA A 29 9.38 -14.98 -16.12
CA ALA A 29 8.89 -15.77 -14.98
C ALA A 29 7.95 -14.97 -14.06
N CYS A 30 8.18 -13.66 -13.90
CA CYS A 30 7.34 -12.79 -13.07
C CYS A 30 5.87 -12.71 -13.53
N ILE A 31 5.61 -12.90 -14.83
CA ILE A 31 4.25 -13.01 -15.37
C ILE A 31 3.71 -14.44 -15.22
N ASP A 32 4.55 -15.44 -15.46
CA ASP A 32 4.16 -16.85 -15.33
C ASP A 32 3.80 -17.21 -13.87
N GLU A 33 4.47 -16.62 -12.89
CA GLU A 33 4.19 -16.78 -11.46
C GLU A 33 2.80 -16.26 -11.06
N LEU A 34 2.19 -15.37 -11.85
CA LEU A 34 0.82 -14.87 -11.61
C LEU A 34 -0.24 -15.62 -12.44
N ALA A 35 0.16 -16.48 -13.37
CA ALA A 35 -0.74 -17.16 -14.29
C ALA A 35 -1.71 -18.09 -13.54
N GLY A 36 -2.99 -18.08 -13.93
CA GLY A 36 -4.03 -18.87 -13.27
C GLY A 36 -4.53 -18.30 -11.94
N THR A 37 -3.99 -17.17 -11.50
CA THR A 37 -4.55 -16.39 -10.39
C THR A 37 -5.65 -15.43 -10.90
N PRO A 38 -6.41 -14.78 -10.01
CA PRO A 38 -7.36 -13.74 -10.42
C PRO A 38 -6.75 -12.41 -10.87
N VAL A 39 -5.41 -12.29 -10.95
CA VAL A 39 -4.77 -11.07 -11.46
C VAL A 39 -5.07 -10.91 -12.94
N GLU A 40 -5.73 -9.80 -13.29
CA GLU A 40 -6.17 -9.50 -14.65
C GLU A 40 -5.28 -8.44 -15.32
N ALA A 41 -4.57 -7.64 -14.52
CA ALA A 41 -3.65 -6.61 -14.99
C ALA A 41 -2.35 -6.59 -14.18
N VAL A 42 -1.23 -6.37 -14.87
CA VAL A 42 0.08 -6.17 -14.25
C VAL A 42 0.57 -4.76 -14.57
N SER A 43 0.85 -4.01 -13.52
CA SER A 43 1.58 -2.77 -13.62
C SER A 43 3.07 -3.04 -13.47
N PHE A 44 3.82 -2.95 -14.56
CA PHE A 44 5.23 -3.33 -14.61
C PHE A 44 6.13 -2.11 -14.59
N CYS A 45 6.89 -1.91 -13.51
CA CYS A 45 7.78 -0.77 -13.36
C CYS A 45 8.91 -0.80 -14.40
N LEU A 46 9.03 0.27 -15.19
CA LEU A 46 10.02 0.39 -16.26
C LEU A 46 11.45 0.65 -15.74
N GLY A 47 11.54 1.35 -14.61
CA GLY A 47 12.80 1.85 -14.07
C GLY A 47 12.59 3.07 -13.16
N GLU A 48 13.64 3.86 -12.99
CA GLU A 48 13.64 5.05 -12.14
C GLU A 48 13.81 6.33 -12.95
N GLY A 49 12.68 6.91 -13.36
CA GLY A 49 12.66 8.21 -14.01
C GLY A 49 13.15 8.04 -15.44
N ARG A 50 14.38 8.44 -15.71
CA ARG A 50 14.99 8.29 -17.05
C ARG A 50 15.83 7.03 -17.20
N THR A 51 16.21 6.39 -16.10
CA THR A 51 16.99 5.15 -16.16
C THR A 51 16.10 3.92 -16.23
N MET A 52 16.20 3.20 -17.34
CA MET A 52 15.37 2.06 -17.70
C MET A 52 16.15 0.75 -17.66
N LEU A 53 15.43 -0.36 -17.73
CA LEU A 53 15.98 -1.72 -17.83
C LEU A 53 15.50 -2.46 -19.09
N HIS A 54 15.05 -1.72 -20.10
CA HIS A 54 14.65 -2.21 -21.42
C HIS A 54 15.39 -1.43 -22.52
N ASP A 55 15.23 -1.84 -23.79
CA ASP A 55 15.97 -1.28 -24.94
C ASP A 55 15.45 0.10 -25.41
N THR A 56 15.42 1.05 -24.47
CA THR A 56 14.96 2.43 -24.73
C THR A 56 15.91 3.18 -25.66
N GLN A 57 15.36 3.98 -26.57
CA GLN A 57 16.07 4.86 -27.49
C GLN A 57 16.03 6.33 -27.06
N VAL A 58 15.05 6.70 -26.22
CA VAL A 58 14.88 8.07 -25.72
C VAL A 58 15.29 8.24 -24.25
N GLY A 59 15.36 7.14 -23.50
CA GLY A 59 15.84 7.08 -22.12
C GLY A 59 17.32 6.70 -22.02
N GLU A 60 17.72 6.26 -20.83
CA GLU A 60 19.08 5.80 -20.56
C GLU A 60 19.02 4.45 -19.85
N LEU A 61 19.95 3.53 -20.13
CA LEU A 61 19.98 2.26 -19.39
C LEU A 61 20.53 2.49 -17.97
N LEU A 62 19.96 1.84 -16.96
CA LEU A 62 20.47 1.90 -15.59
C LEU A 62 21.96 1.54 -15.58
N GLY A 63 22.78 2.47 -15.10
CA GLY A 63 24.23 2.32 -15.00
C GLY A 63 25.02 2.35 -16.32
N HIS A 64 24.44 2.85 -17.42
CA HIS A 64 25.16 3.05 -18.70
C HIS A 64 26.41 3.96 -18.56
N ASN A 65 26.38 4.90 -17.62
CA ASN A 65 27.46 5.85 -17.31
C ASN A 65 28.38 5.37 -16.17
N VAL A 66 28.34 4.09 -15.80
CA VAL A 66 29.04 3.56 -14.62
C VAL A 66 30.16 2.61 -15.01
N GLU A 67 31.41 3.04 -14.78
CA GLU A 67 32.58 2.18 -14.93
C GLU A 67 32.88 1.35 -13.66
N SER A 68 32.78 1.99 -12.50
CA SER A 68 33.04 1.40 -11.17
C SER A 68 31.78 1.42 -10.32
N TRP A 69 31.40 0.26 -9.78
CA TRP A 69 30.11 0.06 -9.12
C TRP A 69 30.24 0.07 -7.60
N ASP A 70 29.52 0.97 -6.94
CA ASP A 70 29.39 1.01 -5.48
C ASP A 70 28.36 0.00 -4.93
N HIS A 71 27.55 -0.58 -5.82
CA HIS A 71 26.47 -1.50 -5.45
C HIS A 71 26.39 -2.71 -6.38
N ALA A 72 26.81 -3.88 -5.88
CA ALA A 72 26.92 -5.11 -6.67
C ALA A 72 25.58 -5.59 -7.29
N ILE A 73 24.45 -5.35 -6.62
CA ILE A 73 23.12 -5.74 -7.14
C ILE A 73 22.75 -4.91 -8.38
N PHE A 74 23.08 -3.62 -8.40
CA PHE A 74 22.77 -2.76 -9.54
C PHE A 74 23.66 -3.07 -10.73
N ARG A 75 24.95 -3.42 -10.47
CA ARG A 75 25.84 -3.97 -11.49
C ARG A 75 25.25 -5.23 -12.14
N ARG A 76 24.77 -6.16 -11.32
CA ARG A 76 24.13 -7.39 -11.80
C ARG A 76 22.90 -7.10 -12.65
N ALA A 77 22.03 -6.20 -12.18
CA ALA A 77 20.84 -5.77 -12.92
C ALA A 77 21.20 -5.22 -14.30
N HIS A 78 22.18 -4.33 -14.36
CA HIS A 78 22.71 -3.78 -15.61
C HIS A 78 23.25 -4.88 -16.53
N GLN A 79 24.10 -5.78 -16.04
CA GLN A 79 24.66 -6.87 -16.85
C GLN A 79 23.58 -7.80 -17.43
N ASN A 80 22.52 -8.07 -16.68
CA ASN A 80 21.39 -8.84 -17.16
C ASN A 80 20.61 -8.11 -18.25
N ALA A 81 20.33 -6.82 -18.07
CA ALA A 81 19.63 -6.01 -19.07
C ALA A 81 20.46 -5.89 -20.35
N VAL A 82 21.75 -5.53 -20.25
CA VAL A 82 22.68 -5.47 -21.39
C VAL A 82 22.75 -6.81 -22.11
N GLY A 83 22.95 -7.91 -21.39
CA GLY A 83 23.07 -9.24 -22.01
C GLY A 83 21.82 -9.68 -22.78
N LEU A 84 20.62 -9.32 -22.30
CA LEU A 84 19.37 -9.57 -23.02
C LEU A 84 19.25 -8.67 -24.27
N ILE A 85 19.53 -7.37 -24.13
CA ILE A 85 19.44 -6.40 -25.22
C ILE A 85 20.44 -6.73 -26.34
N GLU A 86 21.70 -7.01 -26.01
CA GLU A 86 22.74 -7.40 -26.99
C GLU A 86 22.41 -8.71 -27.71
N ALA A 87 21.63 -9.59 -27.08
CA ALA A 87 21.11 -10.82 -27.69
C ALA A 87 19.88 -10.59 -28.59
N GLY A 88 19.39 -9.34 -28.71
CA GLY A 88 18.19 -8.97 -29.45
C GLY A 88 16.88 -9.24 -28.70
N ASP A 89 16.95 -9.49 -27.39
CA ASP A 89 15.83 -9.84 -26.55
C ASP A 89 15.43 -8.64 -25.66
N ASP A 90 14.69 -7.67 -26.22
CA ASP A 90 14.22 -6.48 -25.49
C ASP A 90 13.38 -6.88 -24.25
N PRO A 91 13.84 -6.57 -23.03
CA PRO A 91 13.17 -6.94 -21.79
C PRO A 91 11.68 -6.56 -21.70
N LEU A 92 11.30 -5.33 -22.09
CA LEU A 92 9.89 -4.91 -21.98
C LEU A 92 9.01 -5.63 -23.01
N ARG A 93 9.53 -5.87 -24.22
CA ARG A 93 8.84 -6.63 -25.27
C ARG A 93 8.56 -8.06 -24.84
N LEU A 94 9.52 -8.72 -24.20
CA LEU A 94 9.35 -10.07 -23.64
C LEU A 94 8.20 -10.12 -22.62
N ILE A 95 8.07 -9.10 -21.77
CA ILE A 95 6.99 -9.01 -20.78
C ILE A 95 5.64 -8.77 -21.47
N CYS A 96 5.57 -7.88 -22.46
CA CYS A 96 4.35 -7.64 -23.26
C CYS A 96 3.85 -8.94 -23.91
N GLU A 97 4.74 -9.64 -24.62
CA GLU A 97 4.42 -10.91 -25.28
C GLU A 97 3.96 -11.97 -24.28
N ARG A 98 4.62 -12.06 -23.11
CA ARG A 98 4.23 -13.02 -22.07
C ARG A 98 2.89 -12.67 -21.45
N ALA A 99 2.63 -11.42 -21.10
CA ALA A 99 1.37 -10.97 -20.52
C ALA A 99 0.20 -11.27 -21.47
N LYS A 100 0.35 -10.94 -22.75
CA LYS A 100 -0.61 -11.29 -23.80
C LYS A 100 -0.85 -12.79 -23.90
N LEU A 101 0.21 -13.61 -23.87
CA LEU A 101 0.11 -15.07 -23.88
C LEU A 101 -0.65 -15.62 -22.65
N ARG A 102 -0.56 -14.94 -21.50
CA ARG A 102 -1.27 -15.31 -20.26
C ARG A 102 -2.64 -14.65 -20.09
N GLY A 103 -3.05 -13.83 -21.04
CA GLY A 103 -4.34 -13.12 -20.98
C GLY A 103 -4.39 -12.06 -19.88
N MET A 104 -3.24 -11.47 -19.53
CA MET A 104 -3.14 -10.36 -18.58
C MET A 104 -2.92 -9.06 -19.34
N ALA A 105 -3.63 -8.01 -18.93
CA ALA A 105 -3.37 -6.67 -19.42
C ALA A 105 -2.05 -6.14 -18.84
N LEU A 106 -1.24 -5.44 -19.63
CA LEU A 106 0.03 -4.89 -19.20
C LEU A 106 0.02 -3.36 -19.25
N TYR A 107 0.37 -2.76 -18.10
CA TYR A 107 0.51 -1.32 -17.93
C TYR A 107 1.95 -1.02 -17.49
N PRO A 108 2.82 -0.55 -18.41
CA PRO A 108 4.10 0.02 -18.03
C PRO A 108 3.91 1.12 -16.98
N CYS A 109 4.65 1.04 -15.88
CA CYS A 109 4.57 1.96 -14.76
C CYS A 109 5.85 2.80 -14.71
N LEU A 110 5.69 4.12 -14.80
CA LEU A 110 6.77 5.09 -14.66
C LEU A 110 6.75 5.70 -13.28
N LEU A 111 7.86 5.57 -12.56
CA LEU A 111 8.14 6.39 -11.38
C LEU A 111 8.45 7.80 -11.85
N VAL A 112 7.45 8.68 -11.85
CA VAL A 112 7.52 10.01 -12.49
C VAL A 112 8.57 10.90 -11.82
N GLN A 113 8.70 10.81 -10.49
CA GLN A 113 9.74 11.45 -9.70
C GLN A 113 10.64 10.41 -9.03
N ASN A 114 11.92 10.75 -8.85
CA ASN A 114 12.92 9.90 -8.20
C ASN A 114 13.97 10.72 -7.42
N PRO A 115 14.70 10.08 -6.48
CA PRO A 115 15.73 10.75 -5.70
C PRO A 115 16.80 11.43 -6.57
N GLY A 116 17.41 12.50 -6.02
CA GLY A 116 18.56 13.19 -6.63
C GLY A 116 19.83 12.33 -6.65
N VAL A 117 20.86 12.85 -7.34
CA VAL A 117 22.16 12.17 -7.57
C VAL A 117 22.76 11.60 -6.27
N GLU A 118 22.65 12.33 -5.17
CA GLU A 118 23.18 11.93 -3.85
C GLU A 118 22.55 10.65 -3.28
N ASN A 119 21.29 10.37 -3.65
CA ASN A 119 20.51 9.25 -3.15
C ASN A 119 20.33 8.13 -4.19
N ALA A 120 20.85 8.32 -5.42
CA ALA A 120 20.66 7.43 -6.56
C ALA A 120 21.93 7.24 -7.39
N THR A 121 23.09 7.07 -6.72
CA THR A 121 24.45 7.04 -7.31
C THR A 121 24.54 6.43 -8.72
N VAL A 122 24.52 5.10 -8.85
CA VAL A 122 24.63 4.35 -10.12
C VAL A 122 23.30 4.19 -10.86
N ARG A 123 22.24 4.77 -10.32
CA ARG A 123 20.87 4.72 -10.86
C ARG A 123 20.44 6.05 -11.50
N CYS A 124 21.29 7.07 -11.42
CA CYS A 124 20.99 8.42 -11.89
C CYS A 124 21.44 8.62 -13.35
N SER A 125 20.56 9.19 -14.15
CA SER A 125 20.77 9.53 -15.56
C SER A 125 21.77 10.69 -15.76
N ASP A 126 22.48 10.69 -16.88
CA ASP A 126 23.31 11.80 -17.35
C ASP A 126 22.48 13.08 -17.52
N PHE A 127 21.24 12.98 -18.04
CA PHE A 127 20.33 14.13 -18.09
C PHE A 127 20.23 14.88 -16.76
N ARG A 128 20.13 14.16 -15.64
CA ARG A 128 20.02 14.77 -14.32
C ARG A 128 21.37 15.27 -13.80
N ARG A 129 22.46 14.53 -14.05
CA ARG A 129 23.82 14.93 -13.67
C ARG A 129 24.25 16.22 -14.35
N ASP A 130 23.89 16.38 -15.62
CA ASP A 130 24.27 17.52 -16.45
C ASP A 130 23.36 18.74 -16.25
N ASN A 131 22.18 18.54 -15.67
CA ASN A 131 21.17 19.59 -15.49
C ASN A 131 20.73 19.76 -14.02
N PRO A 132 21.65 20.02 -13.06
CA PRO A 132 21.28 20.20 -11.65
C PRO A 132 20.39 21.44 -11.42
N HIS A 133 20.39 22.39 -12.36
CA HIS A 133 19.53 23.57 -12.34
C HIS A 133 18.04 23.25 -12.53
N LEU A 134 17.70 22.02 -12.97
CA LEU A 134 16.33 21.54 -13.11
C LEU A 134 15.78 20.87 -11.84
N GLU A 135 16.58 20.75 -10.77
CA GLU A 135 16.09 20.23 -9.48
C GLU A 135 15.37 21.34 -8.69
N ILE A 136 14.34 20.97 -7.92
CA ILE A 136 13.57 21.91 -7.09
C ILE A 136 14.50 22.69 -6.15
N ARG A 137 15.47 21.99 -5.55
CA ARG A 137 16.50 22.57 -4.66
C ARG A 137 17.47 23.55 -5.32
N ALA A 138 17.49 23.68 -6.64
CA ALA A 138 18.40 24.61 -7.33
C ALA A 138 18.06 26.09 -7.03
N ARG A 139 16.84 26.36 -6.57
CA ARG A 139 16.39 27.69 -6.15
C ARG A 139 16.78 27.96 -4.70
N ALA A 140 17.36 29.14 -4.46
CA ALA A 140 17.98 29.50 -3.18
C ALA A 140 16.99 29.92 -2.08
N ASP A 141 15.69 29.95 -2.35
CA ASP A 141 14.63 30.42 -1.45
C ASP A 141 13.92 29.28 -0.67
N LEU A 142 14.53 28.11 -0.61
CA LEU A 142 13.96 26.94 0.07
C LEU A 142 14.44 26.82 1.52
N GLU A 143 13.52 26.42 2.41
CA GLU A 143 13.86 25.95 3.74
C GLU A 143 14.63 24.62 3.67
N VAL A 144 15.59 24.43 4.56
CA VAL A 144 16.61 23.36 4.49
C VAL A 144 16.02 21.95 4.71
N ASP A 145 14.80 21.83 5.26
CA ASP A 145 14.26 20.56 5.76
C ASP A 145 13.03 20.04 5.00
N LEU A 146 12.70 20.58 3.82
CA LEU A 146 11.57 20.08 3.03
C LEU A 146 11.87 18.70 2.41
N PRO A 147 10.99 17.68 2.59
CA PRO A 147 11.17 16.39 1.95
C PRO A 147 11.20 16.47 0.43
N TRP A 148 12.07 15.65 -0.18
CA TRP A 148 12.14 15.41 -1.63
C TRP A 148 12.48 16.64 -2.50
N ILE A 149 13.07 17.70 -1.94
CA ILE A 149 13.56 18.87 -2.72
C ILE A 149 14.65 18.50 -3.74
N GLY A 150 15.26 17.33 -3.61
CA GLY A 150 16.18 16.81 -4.62
C GLY A 150 15.49 16.49 -5.95
N GLY A 151 14.15 16.31 -5.99
CA GLY A 151 13.38 15.98 -7.20
C GLY A 151 13.51 17.00 -8.34
N LEU A 152 13.26 16.57 -9.58
CA LEU A 152 13.18 17.49 -10.73
C LEU A 152 11.95 18.40 -10.61
N ASP A 153 12.10 19.67 -10.98
CA ASP A 153 11.04 20.67 -10.98
C ASP A 153 10.29 20.66 -12.32
N PHE A 154 9.03 20.23 -12.27
CA PHE A 154 8.13 20.16 -13.41
C PHE A 154 7.67 21.53 -13.89
N ALA A 155 8.11 22.63 -13.28
CA ALA A 155 8.00 23.97 -13.87
C ALA A 155 8.80 24.07 -15.18
N HIS A 156 9.91 23.33 -15.30
CA HIS A 156 10.73 23.27 -16.51
C HIS A 156 10.11 22.37 -17.58
N GLU A 157 10.04 22.88 -18.81
CA GLU A 157 9.50 22.13 -19.94
C GLU A 157 10.36 20.91 -20.27
N GLU A 158 11.68 21.05 -20.15
CA GLU A 158 12.68 20.02 -20.37
C GLU A 158 12.40 18.77 -19.51
N VAL A 159 12.01 18.96 -18.25
CA VAL A 159 11.64 17.87 -17.32
C VAL A 159 10.35 17.18 -17.76
N ARG A 160 9.38 17.94 -18.25
CA ARG A 160 8.09 17.39 -18.73
C ARG A 160 8.26 16.65 -20.06
N GLU A 161 9.05 17.19 -20.99
CA GLU A 161 9.32 16.56 -22.28
C GLU A 161 10.12 15.28 -22.12
N GLU A 162 11.13 15.26 -21.25
CA GLU A 162 11.96 14.07 -21.06
C GLU A 162 11.15 12.89 -20.48
N ARG A 163 10.19 13.17 -19.59
CA ARG A 163 9.23 12.18 -19.08
C ARG A 163 8.21 11.78 -20.15
N PHE A 164 7.69 12.73 -20.91
CA PHE A 164 6.73 12.45 -21.98
C PHE A 164 7.34 11.58 -23.08
N ALA A 165 8.61 11.78 -23.45
CA ALA A 165 9.29 11.00 -24.48
C ALA A 165 9.30 9.50 -24.16
N LEU A 166 9.58 9.13 -22.90
CA LEU A 166 9.56 7.74 -22.43
C LEU A 166 8.17 7.12 -22.56
N ILE A 167 7.13 7.89 -22.22
CA ILE A 167 5.73 7.46 -22.35
C ILE A 167 5.37 7.26 -23.82
N ALA A 168 5.73 8.22 -24.67
CA ALA A 168 5.45 8.17 -26.11
C ALA A 168 6.15 6.98 -26.79
N GLU A 169 7.44 6.74 -26.51
CA GLU A 169 8.18 5.56 -26.97
C GLU A 169 7.50 4.27 -26.51
N THR A 170 7.13 4.20 -25.23
CA THR A 170 6.49 2.99 -24.69
C THR A 170 5.17 2.68 -25.42
N LEU A 171 4.37 3.72 -25.70
CA LEU A 171 3.09 3.56 -26.39
C LEU A 171 3.24 3.24 -27.89
N SER A 172 4.32 3.69 -28.54
CA SER A 172 4.54 3.46 -29.98
C SER A 172 5.21 2.11 -30.26
N GLU A 173 6.18 1.71 -29.44
CA GLU A 173 7.05 0.56 -29.72
C GLU A 173 6.56 -0.76 -29.11
N TYR A 174 5.66 -0.70 -28.12
CA TYR A 174 5.23 -1.85 -27.34
C TYR A 174 3.72 -2.14 -27.40
N ASP A 175 3.37 -3.42 -27.40
CA ASP A 175 1.99 -3.91 -27.39
C ASP A 175 1.44 -3.92 -25.95
N VAL A 176 1.07 -2.73 -25.48
CA VAL A 176 0.60 -2.47 -24.10
C VAL A 176 -0.89 -2.10 -24.07
N ASP A 177 -1.53 -2.27 -22.91
CA ASP A 177 -2.95 -1.98 -22.68
C ASP A 177 -3.21 -0.59 -22.09
N GLY A 178 -2.15 0.19 -21.89
CA GLY A 178 -2.21 1.53 -21.32
C GLY A 178 -0.89 1.95 -20.73
N PHE A 179 -0.94 2.92 -19.81
CA PHE A 179 0.25 3.41 -19.12
C PHE A 179 -0.10 3.84 -17.70
N GLU A 180 0.77 3.56 -16.73
CA GLU A 180 0.62 4.01 -15.35
C GLU A 180 1.63 5.12 -15.02
N LEU A 181 1.11 6.26 -14.56
CA LEU A 181 1.86 7.31 -13.89
C LEU A 181 1.88 7.04 -12.39
N GLN A 182 3.04 6.64 -11.86
CA GLN A 182 3.20 6.56 -10.41
C GLN A 182 3.64 7.92 -9.87
N LEU A 183 2.66 8.70 -9.41
CA LEU A 183 2.84 10.06 -8.91
C LEU A 183 3.00 10.14 -7.39
N ASN A 184 2.89 9.02 -6.68
CA ASN A 184 3.02 8.95 -5.21
C ASN A 184 4.44 8.57 -4.74
N ASN A 185 5.39 8.35 -5.66
CA ASN A 185 6.80 8.10 -5.33
C ASN A 185 7.58 9.43 -5.25
N HIS A 186 8.14 9.76 -4.09
CA HIS A 186 8.83 11.03 -3.84
C HIS A 186 7.99 12.25 -4.29
N PRO A 187 6.74 12.38 -3.81
CA PRO A 187 5.71 13.20 -4.45
C PRO A 187 5.91 14.71 -4.21
N ARG A 188 6.93 15.29 -4.85
CA ARG A 188 7.13 16.73 -4.99
C ARG A 188 7.54 17.05 -6.42
N TYR A 189 6.74 17.87 -7.07
CA TYR A 189 6.89 18.17 -8.51
C TYR A 189 7.25 19.63 -8.77
N PHE A 190 7.01 20.53 -7.82
CA PHE A 190 7.25 21.96 -8.00
C PHE A 190 7.86 22.59 -6.76
N HIS A 191 8.50 23.73 -6.97
CA HIS A 191 8.84 24.65 -5.89
C HIS A 191 7.58 25.07 -5.08
N PRO A 192 7.62 25.12 -3.73
CA PRO A 192 6.47 25.49 -2.90
C PRO A 192 5.83 26.84 -3.27
N GLY A 193 6.65 27.81 -3.69
CA GLY A 193 6.18 29.11 -4.17
C GLY A 193 5.55 29.12 -5.57
N GLN A 194 5.45 27.97 -6.24
CA GLN A 194 4.95 27.85 -7.63
C GLN A 194 3.85 26.81 -7.80
N ILE A 195 3.33 26.22 -6.72
CA ILE A 195 2.33 25.14 -6.78
C ILE A 195 1.09 25.56 -7.57
N ASP A 196 0.63 26.80 -7.41
CA ASP A 196 -0.56 27.30 -8.13
C ASP A 196 -0.41 27.25 -9.65
N ALA A 197 0.72 27.73 -10.18
CA ALA A 197 1.04 27.62 -11.60
C ALA A 197 1.35 26.16 -11.99
N GLY A 198 1.99 25.43 -11.07
CA GLY A 198 2.34 24.02 -11.22
C GLY A 198 1.13 23.11 -11.45
N ARG A 199 0.00 23.37 -10.77
CA ARG A 199 -1.25 22.60 -10.98
C ARG A 199 -1.72 22.68 -12.43
N THR A 200 -1.70 23.86 -13.04
CA THR A 200 -2.04 24.03 -14.45
C THR A 200 -1.06 23.26 -15.35
N LEU A 201 0.24 23.41 -15.13
CA LEU A 201 1.28 22.72 -15.90
C LEU A 201 1.17 21.20 -15.81
N MET A 202 0.95 20.65 -14.61
CA MET A 202 0.78 19.22 -14.40
C MET A 202 -0.50 18.71 -15.06
N THR A 203 -1.61 19.44 -14.92
CA THR A 203 -2.90 19.08 -15.51
C THR A 203 -2.84 19.05 -17.04
N ASP A 204 -2.18 20.03 -17.66
CA ASP A 204 -1.99 20.05 -19.11
C ASP A 204 -1.05 18.94 -19.58
N TRP A 205 0.00 18.65 -18.81
CA TRP A 205 0.91 17.53 -19.09
C TRP A 205 0.20 16.16 -19.00
N VAL A 206 -0.61 15.92 -17.97
CA VAL A 206 -1.47 14.73 -17.84
C VAL A 206 -2.47 14.66 -19.00
N GLY A 207 -3.06 15.80 -19.40
CA GLY A 207 -3.94 15.88 -20.56
C GLY A 207 -3.26 15.44 -21.86
N ARG A 208 -2.04 15.91 -22.12
CA ARG A 208 -1.24 15.50 -23.28
C ARG A 208 -0.90 14.01 -23.25
N ILE A 209 -0.59 13.46 -22.08
CA ILE A 209 -0.35 12.01 -21.93
C ILE A 209 -1.62 11.23 -22.24
N HIS A 210 -2.76 11.67 -21.71
CA HIS A 210 -4.04 11.02 -21.98
C HIS A 210 -4.35 11.00 -23.48
N GLU A 211 -4.15 12.11 -24.19
CA GLU A 211 -4.30 12.17 -25.65
C GLU A 211 -3.37 11.18 -26.36
N ALA A 212 -2.10 11.08 -25.94
CA ALA A 212 -1.16 10.11 -26.49
C ALA A 212 -1.60 8.66 -26.23
N VAL A 213 -2.06 8.34 -25.02
CA VAL A 213 -2.60 7.01 -24.67
C VAL A 213 -3.78 6.66 -25.56
N GLN A 214 -4.80 7.53 -25.64
CA GLN A 214 -6.00 7.30 -26.45
C GLN A 214 -5.69 7.22 -27.96
N GLY A 215 -4.73 8.01 -28.44
CA GLY A 215 -4.29 8.01 -29.83
C GLY A 215 -3.45 6.80 -30.22
N SER A 216 -2.81 6.13 -29.26
CA SER A 216 -1.89 5.01 -29.52
C SER A 216 -2.58 3.65 -29.71
N GLY A 217 -3.86 3.53 -29.35
CA GLY A 217 -4.59 2.26 -29.52
C GLY A 217 -5.97 2.28 -28.88
N ARG A 218 -6.91 1.52 -29.47
CA ARG A 218 -8.30 1.48 -28.99
C ARG A 218 -8.38 0.80 -27.62
N GLY A 219 -8.96 1.49 -26.65
CA GLY A 219 -9.23 0.95 -25.32
C GLY A 219 -8.02 0.96 -24.38
N ARG A 220 -6.91 1.62 -24.78
CA ARG A 220 -5.79 1.87 -23.88
C ARG A 220 -6.22 2.86 -22.80
N GLN A 221 -5.72 2.65 -21.57
CA GLN A 221 -6.13 3.45 -20.41
C GLN A 221 -4.94 4.19 -19.79
N LEU A 222 -5.14 5.47 -19.43
CA LEU A 222 -4.23 6.19 -18.56
C LEU A 222 -4.59 5.93 -17.10
N VAL A 223 -3.65 5.33 -16.38
CA VAL A 223 -3.73 5.03 -14.96
C VAL A 223 -2.88 6.04 -14.20
N ALA A 224 -3.41 6.64 -13.15
CA ALA A 224 -2.65 7.52 -12.28
C ALA A 224 -2.71 7.03 -10.83
N ARG A 225 -1.54 6.73 -10.26
CA ARG A 225 -1.42 6.45 -8.83
C ARG A 225 -1.10 7.74 -8.08
N VAL A 226 -2.00 8.13 -7.18
CA VAL A 226 -2.04 9.46 -6.55
C VAL A 226 -2.24 9.34 -5.03
N PRO A 227 -1.89 10.38 -4.26
CA PRO A 227 -2.28 10.47 -2.86
C PRO A 227 -3.79 10.30 -2.65
N LEU A 228 -4.17 9.50 -1.65
CA LEU A 228 -5.55 9.35 -1.20
C LEU A 228 -6.10 10.66 -0.62
N ASP A 229 -5.28 11.39 0.14
CA ASP A 229 -5.61 12.73 0.60
C ASP A 229 -5.51 13.70 -0.57
N LEU A 230 -6.68 14.13 -1.05
CA LEU A 230 -6.80 15.04 -2.19
C LEU A 230 -6.21 16.41 -1.90
N GLN A 231 -6.26 16.88 -0.64
CA GLN A 231 -5.65 18.16 -0.28
C GLN A 231 -4.13 18.04 -0.29
N ALA A 232 -3.58 16.96 0.28
CA ALA A 232 -2.14 16.71 0.24
C ALA A 232 -1.62 16.60 -1.21
N GLY A 233 -2.38 15.95 -2.10
CA GLY A 233 -2.11 15.92 -3.55
C GLY A 233 -2.19 17.30 -4.20
N TYR A 234 -3.21 18.08 -3.88
CA TYR A 234 -3.41 19.44 -4.41
C TYR A 234 -2.28 20.39 -4.00
N ASP A 235 -1.76 20.25 -2.78
CA ASP A 235 -0.69 21.06 -2.20
C ASP A 235 0.69 20.77 -2.81
N ILE A 236 0.85 19.65 -3.53
CA ILE A 236 2.07 19.31 -4.28
C ILE A 236 1.93 19.47 -5.80
N GLY A 237 0.78 20.00 -6.27
CA GLY A 237 0.53 20.29 -7.68
C GLY A 237 -0.31 19.26 -8.43
N LEU A 238 -0.96 18.31 -7.75
CA LEU A 238 -1.81 17.28 -8.38
C LEU A 238 -3.30 17.61 -8.20
N ASP A 239 -3.91 18.25 -9.20
CA ASP A 239 -5.34 18.59 -9.18
C ASP A 239 -6.21 17.45 -9.73
N VAL A 240 -6.35 16.39 -8.92
CA VAL A 240 -7.10 15.18 -9.29
C VAL A 240 -8.58 15.49 -9.60
N ALA A 241 -9.18 16.45 -8.90
CA ALA A 241 -10.56 16.87 -9.15
C ALA A 241 -10.71 17.46 -10.57
N GLU A 242 -9.77 18.31 -10.99
CA GLU A 242 -9.75 18.85 -12.35
C GLU A 242 -9.49 17.76 -13.41
N TRP A 243 -8.63 16.77 -13.12
CA TRP A 243 -8.39 15.65 -14.04
C TRP A 243 -9.64 14.82 -14.29
N LEU A 244 -10.39 14.53 -13.23
CA LEU A 244 -11.68 13.84 -13.30
C LEU A 244 -12.70 14.68 -14.07
N ARG A 245 -12.78 15.99 -13.81
CA ARG A 245 -13.69 16.91 -14.52
C ARG A 245 -13.39 16.98 -16.01
N ARG A 246 -12.10 16.98 -16.39
CA ARG A 246 -11.64 16.97 -17.80
C ARG A 246 -11.74 15.58 -18.45
N GLY A 247 -11.93 14.52 -17.68
CA GLY A 247 -11.93 13.14 -18.18
C GLY A 247 -10.58 12.73 -18.77
N ILE A 248 -9.48 13.18 -18.17
CA ILE A 248 -8.10 12.92 -18.65
C ILE A 248 -7.38 11.84 -17.86
N VAL A 249 -8.10 11.03 -17.09
CA VAL A 249 -7.60 9.83 -16.40
C VAL A 249 -8.70 8.78 -16.43
N ASP A 250 -8.35 7.54 -16.77
CA ASP A 250 -9.29 6.42 -16.88
C ASP A 250 -9.38 5.59 -15.59
N VAL A 251 -8.28 5.53 -14.84
CA VAL A 251 -8.17 4.78 -13.59
C VAL A 251 -7.34 5.55 -12.58
N LEU A 252 -7.89 5.77 -11.38
CA LEU A 252 -7.15 6.27 -10.23
C LEU A 252 -6.81 5.12 -9.28
N ILE A 253 -5.55 5.07 -8.88
CA ILE A 253 -5.08 4.21 -7.78
C ILE A 253 -4.78 5.15 -6.60
N PRO A 254 -5.75 5.39 -5.70
CA PRO A 254 -5.46 6.12 -4.48
C PRO A 254 -4.60 5.26 -3.54
N GLU A 255 -3.55 5.87 -2.99
CA GLU A 255 -2.63 5.28 -2.03
C GLU A 255 -2.34 6.33 -0.94
N PRO A 256 -2.21 5.97 0.34
CA PRO A 256 -1.81 6.94 1.36
C PRO A 256 -0.54 7.71 0.95
N PHE A 257 -0.46 8.99 1.32
CA PHE A 257 0.57 9.90 0.81
C PHE A 257 1.99 9.39 1.08
N ALA A 258 2.81 9.34 0.01
CA ALA A 258 4.15 8.74 -0.01
C ALA A 258 4.17 7.23 0.31
N GLY A 259 5.31 6.55 0.15
CA GLY A 259 5.36 5.08 0.23
C GLY A 259 6.71 4.52 0.67
N PRO A 260 6.83 3.18 0.82
CA PRO A 260 5.74 2.18 0.80
C PRO A 260 4.92 2.19 2.09
N GLN A 261 3.63 1.86 1.97
CA GLN A 261 2.67 1.96 3.07
C GLN A 261 2.27 0.61 3.64
N ARG A 262 1.67 0.67 4.83
CA ARG A 262 1.18 -0.48 5.58
C ARG A 262 -0.22 -0.84 5.15
N ALA A 263 -0.63 -2.05 5.51
CA ALA A 263 -2.02 -2.43 5.56
C ALA A 263 -2.79 -1.41 6.43
N ASP A 264 -3.94 -0.94 5.95
CA ASP A 264 -4.85 -0.13 6.75
C ASP A 264 -6.29 -0.41 6.32
N PRO A 265 -7.07 -1.17 7.12
CA PRO A 265 -8.46 -1.41 6.80
C PRO A 265 -9.36 -0.18 6.98
N ASN A 266 -8.85 0.92 7.54
CA ASN A 266 -9.66 2.10 7.93
C ASN A 266 -9.62 3.24 6.90
N LEU A 267 -8.95 3.06 5.75
CA LEU A 267 -8.90 4.09 4.71
C LEU A 267 -10.29 4.42 4.17
N ASP A 268 -10.52 5.72 3.94
CA ASP A 268 -11.77 6.25 3.42
C ASP A 268 -11.61 6.77 1.99
N PHE A 269 -12.24 6.08 1.05
CA PHE A 269 -12.27 6.43 -0.37
C PHE A 269 -13.54 7.19 -0.76
N ARG A 270 -14.52 7.34 0.14
CA ARG A 270 -15.83 7.95 -0.17
C ARG A 270 -15.71 9.37 -0.73
N PRO A 271 -14.81 10.25 -0.25
CA PRO A 271 -14.61 11.56 -0.87
C PRO A 271 -14.18 11.49 -2.33
N LEU A 272 -13.24 10.59 -2.66
CA LEU A 272 -12.80 10.39 -4.05
C LEU A 272 -13.89 9.74 -4.90
N LEU A 273 -14.56 8.70 -4.39
CA LEU A 273 -15.68 8.03 -5.09
C LEU A 273 -16.84 8.99 -5.38
N ALA A 274 -17.05 10.00 -4.53
CA ALA A 274 -18.04 11.05 -4.80
C ALA A 274 -17.66 11.89 -6.04
N LEU A 275 -16.37 12.15 -6.27
CA LEU A 275 -15.88 12.88 -7.44
C LEU A 275 -15.95 12.05 -8.74
N THR A 276 -15.91 10.72 -8.64
CA THR A 276 -15.94 9.84 -9.83
C THR A 276 -17.33 9.41 -10.26
N ARG A 277 -18.37 9.65 -9.43
CA ARG A 277 -19.75 9.14 -9.63
C ARG A 277 -20.32 9.39 -11.03
N ASP A 278 -20.06 10.57 -11.59
CA ASP A 278 -20.58 10.99 -12.91
C ASP A 278 -19.50 10.95 -14.00
N THR A 279 -18.43 10.19 -13.78
CA THR A 279 -17.31 10.00 -14.71
C THR A 279 -17.18 8.54 -15.11
N SER A 280 -16.42 8.26 -16.17
CA SER A 280 -16.01 6.90 -16.51
C SER A 280 -14.74 6.43 -15.77
N CYS A 281 -14.16 7.30 -14.93
CA CYS A 281 -12.93 6.99 -14.22
C CYS A 281 -13.19 5.96 -13.12
N ARG A 282 -12.40 4.88 -13.11
CA ARG A 282 -12.46 3.84 -12.09
C ARG A 282 -11.57 4.18 -10.90
N VAL A 283 -11.95 3.71 -9.72
CA VAL A 283 -11.14 3.80 -8.49
C VAL A 283 -10.70 2.40 -8.07
N VAL A 284 -9.40 2.15 -8.12
CA VAL A 284 -8.77 0.85 -7.82
C VAL A 284 -7.72 1.06 -6.72
N PRO A 285 -8.11 1.12 -5.43
CA PRO A 285 -7.18 1.50 -4.36
C PRO A 285 -6.01 0.55 -4.16
N ALA A 286 -4.90 1.12 -3.69
CA ALA A 286 -3.74 0.36 -3.24
C ALA A 286 -4.06 -0.46 -1.98
N LEU A 287 -3.93 -1.77 -2.09
CA LEU A 287 -4.04 -2.77 -1.03
C LEU A 287 -2.64 -3.22 -0.61
N HIS A 288 -2.29 -3.03 0.66
CA HIS A 288 -0.97 -3.38 1.21
C HIS A 288 -1.06 -4.52 2.22
N SER A 289 0.04 -5.25 2.40
CA SER A 289 0.13 -6.41 3.31
C SER A 289 1.04 -6.20 4.52
N ALA A 290 1.96 -5.22 4.48
CA ALA A 290 2.89 -4.96 5.57
C ALA A 290 2.15 -4.39 6.80
N VAL A 291 2.40 -4.92 7.99
CA VAL A 291 1.79 -4.46 9.25
C VAL A 291 2.83 -3.72 10.11
N GLY A 292 3.99 -4.33 10.31
CA GLY A 292 5.09 -3.72 11.08
C GLY A 292 4.76 -3.47 12.55
N SER A 293 4.10 -4.41 13.23
CA SER A 293 3.85 -4.35 14.68
C SER A 293 4.95 -5.06 15.49
N ASP A 294 4.82 -5.07 16.82
CA ASP A 294 5.71 -5.84 17.69
C ASP A 294 5.61 -7.36 17.48
N ARG A 295 4.53 -7.82 16.83
CA ARG A 295 4.22 -9.23 16.57
C ARG A 295 4.25 -9.63 15.10
N LEU A 296 3.87 -8.74 14.19
CA LEU A 296 3.67 -9.05 12.77
C LEU A 296 4.52 -8.16 11.86
N GLY A 297 5.19 -8.78 10.88
CA GLY A 297 5.80 -8.04 9.77
C GLY A 297 4.77 -7.81 8.69
N ASP A 298 4.19 -8.91 8.22
CA ASP A 298 3.13 -8.96 7.23
C ASP A 298 1.86 -9.52 7.86
N GLY A 299 0.71 -9.05 7.38
CA GLY A 299 -0.58 -9.48 7.84
C GLY A 299 -0.91 -10.89 7.34
N PRO A 300 -1.50 -11.77 8.16
CA PRO A 300 -2.08 -13.03 7.68
C PRO A 300 -3.31 -12.76 6.82
N ILE A 301 -3.80 -13.79 6.13
CA ILE A 301 -4.98 -13.71 5.23
C ILE A 301 -6.21 -13.07 5.89
N ALA A 302 -6.44 -13.25 7.20
CA ALA A 302 -7.55 -12.62 7.92
C ALA A 302 -7.48 -11.08 7.92
N MET A 303 -6.27 -10.50 7.94
CA MET A 303 -6.09 -9.04 7.84
C MET A 303 -6.30 -8.56 6.40
N THR A 304 -5.84 -9.33 5.42
CA THR A 304 -6.11 -9.08 4.00
C THR A 304 -7.61 -9.07 3.71
N ARG A 305 -8.35 -10.06 4.22
CA ARG A 305 -9.83 -10.14 4.09
C ARG A 305 -10.51 -8.91 4.71
N ALA A 306 -10.10 -8.53 5.92
CA ALA A 306 -10.65 -7.37 6.62
C ALA A 306 -10.51 -6.09 5.79
N GLN A 307 -9.30 -5.81 5.28
CA GLN A 307 -9.01 -4.65 4.45
C GLN A 307 -9.77 -4.70 3.12
N ALA A 308 -9.68 -5.82 2.38
CA ALA A 308 -10.34 -5.97 1.10
C ALA A 308 -11.87 -5.83 1.21
N CYS A 309 -12.50 -6.44 2.21
CA CYS A 309 -13.94 -6.30 2.44
C CYS A 309 -14.34 -4.86 2.80
N ASN A 310 -13.55 -4.14 3.61
CA ASN A 310 -13.81 -2.72 3.88
C ASN A 310 -13.71 -1.86 2.62
N TYR A 311 -12.77 -2.15 1.73
CA TYR A 311 -12.61 -1.40 0.48
C TYR A 311 -13.79 -1.68 -0.47
N TRP A 312 -14.15 -2.96 -0.64
CA TRP A 312 -15.30 -3.36 -1.45
C TRP A 312 -16.62 -2.78 -0.94
N ASP A 313 -16.82 -2.71 0.38
CA ASP A 313 -18.04 -2.16 0.99
C ASP A 313 -18.24 -0.66 0.70
N GLN A 314 -17.15 0.06 0.41
CA GLN A 314 -17.22 1.46 -0.02
C GLN A 314 -17.63 1.64 -1.50
N GLY A 315 -17.60 0.57 -2.30
CA GLY A 315 -18.00 0.59 -3.71
C GLY A 315 -16.88 0.86 -4.70
N VAL A 316 -15.64 0.47 -4.37
CA VAL A 316 -14.48 0.59 -5.28
C VAL A 316 -14.60 -0.37 -6.49
N ASP A 317 -13.94 -0.04 -7.60
CA ASP A 317 -14.04 -0.79 -8.86
C ASP A 317 -13.07 -1.98 -8.93
N GLY A 318 -12.06 -1.99 -8.06
CA GLY A 318 -10.99 -2.97 -8.07
C GLY A 318 -10.05 -2.85 -6.88
N LEU A 319 -9.05 -3.73 -6.81
CA LEU A 319 -7.97 -3.70 -5.84
C LEU A 319 -6.62 -3.75 -6.55
N TYR A 320 -5.71 -2.89 -6.12
CA TYR A 320 -4.35 -2.79 -6.64
C TYR A 320 -3.36 -3.33 -5.61
N LEU A 321 -2.71 -4.47 -5.90
CA LEU A 321 -1.80 -5.12 -4.97
C LEU A 321 -0.45 -4.40 -4.96
N ALA A 322 -0.38 -3.36 -4.15
CA ALA A 322 0.75 -2.46 -4.05
C ALA A 322 1.85 -3.09 -3.20
N GLN A 323 3.02 -3.26 -3.81
CA GLN A 323 4.23 -3.80 -3.19
C GLN A 323 4.19 -5.30 -2.85
N TRP A 324 3.14 -6.06 -3.20
CA TRP A 324 3.02 -7.49 -2.84
C TRP A 324 4.13 -8.39 -3.37
N PHE A 325 4.96 -7.88 -4.27
CA PHE A 325 6.17 -8.55 -4.74
C PHE A 325 7.18 -8.88 -3.62
N HIS A 326 7.09 -8.26 -2.43
CA HIS A 326 7.91 -8.64 -1.26
C HIS A 326 7.57 -10.01 -0.67
N HIS A 327 6.41 -10.59 -1.02
CA HIS A 327 6.06 -11.97 -0.64
C HIS A 327 6.84 -13.01 -1.44
N TRP A 328 7.66 -12.59 -2.42
CA TRP A 328 8.45 -13.51 -3.19
C TRP A 328 9.54 -14.18 -2.31
N PRO A 329 9.75 -15.51 -2.37
CA PRO A 329 9.08 -16.47 -3.25
C PRO A 329 7.63 -16.74 -2.85
N TYR A 330 6.73 -16.70 -3.83
CA TYR A 330 5.31 -16.92 -3.60
C TYR A 330 5.01 -18.38 -3.24
N GLU A 331 4.47 -18.57 -2.05
CA GLU A 331 4.03 -19.88 -1.55
C GLU A 331 2.50 -20.01 -1.53
N ALA A 332 1.99 -21.14 -1.03
CA ALA A 332 0.57 -21.46 -1.06
C ALA A 332 -0.31 -20.38 -0.40
N ASP A 333 0.16 -19.75 0.67
CA ASP A 333 -0.60 -18.72 1.38
C ASP A 333 -0.75 -17.43 0.56
N PHE A 334 0.24 -17.07 -0.27
CA PHE A 334 0.13 -15.95 -1.21
C PHE A 334 -0.98 -16.20 -2.24
N TYR A 335 -0.99 -17.38 -2.86
CA TYR A 335 -2.01 -17.73 -3.86
C TYR A 335 -3.41 -17.90 -3.23
N GLU A 336 -3.50 -18.41 -2.01
CA GLU A 336 -4.76 -18.50 -1.27
C GLU A 336 -5.37 -17.11 -1.06
N ARG A 337 -4.56 -16.11 -0.67
CA ARG A 337 -5.01 -14.72 -0.56
C ARG A 337 -5.53 -14.22 -1.90
N LEU A 338 -4.76 -14.34 -2.97
CA LEU A 338 -5.14 -13.86 -4.31
C LEU A 338 -6.49 -14.43 -4.77
N ARG A 339 -6.72 -15.72 -4.53
CA ARG A 339 -7.95 -16.41 -4.93
C ARG A 339 -9.21 -15.77 -4.36
N GLU A 340 -9.15 -15.18 -3.17
CA GLU A 340 -10.34 -14.66 -2.47
C GLU A 340 -10.62 -13.19 -2.76
N LEU A 341 -9.60 -12.39 -3.04
CA LEU A 341 -9.69 -10.93 -3.18
C LEU A 341 -10.80 -10.42 -4.10
N PRO A 342 -11.12 -11.04 -5.26
CA PRO A 342 -12.21 -10.57 -6.12
C PRO A 342 -13.63 -10.77 -5.55
N PHE A 343 -13.77 -11.57 -4.49
CA PHE A 343 -15.03 -12.15 -4.03
C PHE A 343 -15.36 -11.75 -2.58
N PRO A 344 -15.81 -10.50 -2.35
CA PRO A 344 -16.18 -10.03 -1.00
C PRO A 344 -17.29 -10.88 -0.37
N ASP A 345 -18.19 -11.44 -1.17
CA ASP A 345 -19.24 -12.37 -0.74
C ASP A 345 -18.69 -13.67 -0.16
N ILE A 346 -17.60 -14.21 -0.75
CA ILE A 346 -16.92 -15.39 -0.22
C ILE A 346 -16.16 -15.06 1.09
N MET A 347 -15.55 -13.87 1.15
CA MET A 347 -14.83 -13.41 2.34
C MET A 347 -15.77 -12.98 3.48
N ALA A 348 -17.04 -12.66 3.18
CA ALA A 348 -18.00 -12.09 4.13
C ALA A 348 -18.15 -12.90 5.43
N THR A 349 -18.04 -14.23 5.35
CA THR A 349 -18.16 -15.14 6.50
C THR A 349 -16.90 -15.93 6.79
N ARG A 350 -15.75 -15.39 6.39
CA ARG A 350 -14.41 -15.87 6.77
C ARG A 350 -13.88 -15.03 7.92
N ASP A 351 -12.98 -15.62 8.69
CA ASP A 351 -12.30 -14.95 9.79
C ASP A 351 -11.62 -13.68 9.29
N LYS A 352 -11.83 -12.57 10.02
CA LYS A 352 -11.30 -11.26 9.71
C LYS A 352 -10.61 -10.67 10.93
N TYR A 353 -9.54 -9.94 10.68
CA TYR A 353 -8.75 -9.27 11.69
C TYR A 353 -8.56 -7.81 11.30
N TYR A 354 -9.35 -6.95 11.94
CA TYR A 354 -9.25 -5.50 11.83
C TYR A 354 -8.24 -4.98 12.83
N TYR A 355 -7.56 -3.89 12.49
CA TYR A 355 -6.68 -3.21 13.40
C TYR A 355 -6.57 -1.74 13.03
N VAL A 356 -6.12 -0.93 13.99
CA VAL A 356 -5.74 0.46 13.73
C VAL A 356 -4.21 0.53 13.64
N PRO A 357 -3.64 1.11 12.58
CA PRO A 357 -2.20 1.28 12.49
C PRO A 357 -1.62 2.12 13.64
N THR A 358 -0.56 1.59 14.26
CA THR A 358 0.18 2.26 15.32
C THR A 358 1.52 2.77 14.79
N GLY A 359 1.88 4.00 15.16
CA GLY A 359 3.20 4.58 14.92
C GLY A 359 4.31 3.76 15.56
N SER A 360 4.99 2.93 14.77
CA SER A 360 6.35 2.37 14.99
C SER A 360 6.69 1.27 13.96
N SER A 361 7.99 1.03 13.71
CA SER A 361 8.67 0.15 12.71
C SER A 361 8.97 0.75 11.33
N PHE A 362 7.97 1.25 10.61
CA PHE A 362 8.17 2.05 9.39
C PHE A 362 8.05 3.52 9.81
N GLY A 363 9.04 4.37 9.54
CA GLY A 363 9.08 5.76 10.04
C GLY A 363 7.80 6.56 9.77
N THR A 364 7.58 7.63 10.53
CA THR A 364 6.42 8.51 10.34
C THR A 364 6.49 9.14 8.95
N GLN A 365 5.44 8.95 8.15
CA GLN A 365 5.31 9.58 6.84
C GLN A 365 5.15 11.11 7.04
N PRO A 366 5.86 11.95 6.25
CA PRO A 366 5.66 13.39 6.31
C PRO A 366 4.19 13.75 6.04
N GLY A 367 3.54 14.47 6.95
CA GLY A 367 2.15 14.90 6.83
C GLY A 367 1.09 13.89 7.29
N ALA A 368 1.45 12.67 7.67
CA ALA A 368 0.49 11.71 8.23
C ALA A 368 0.41 11.81 9.76
N GLU A 369 -0.78 12.08 10.29
CA GLU A 369 -1.04 11.93 11.73
C GLU A 369 -1.18 10.45 12.07
N ALA A 370 -0.32 9.96 12.97
CA ALA A 370 -0.45 8.59 13.47
C ALA A 370 -1.70 8.49 14.35
N LEU A 371 -2.61 7.56 14.03
CA LEU A 371 -3.83 7.34 14.81
C LEU A 371 -3.54 6.81 16.22
N LEU A 372 -2.42 6.11 16.39
CA LEU A 372 -1.91 5.60 17.65
C LEU A 372 -0.37 5.71 17.64
N PRO A 373 0.34 5.79 18.79
CA PRO A 373 -0.21 5.86 20.13
C PRO A 373 -0.78 7.24 20.48
N ILE A 374 -1.84 7.27 21.30
CA ILE A 374 -2.40 8.49 21.90
C ILE A 374 -1.97 8.55 23.36
N GLU A 375 -1.37 9.65 23.80
CA GLU A 375 -1.08 9.87 25.21
C GLU A 375 -2.37 10.12 26.00
N LEU A 376 -2.59 9.36 27.07
CA LEU A 376 -3.76 9.48 27.94
C LEU A 376 -3.52 10.51 29.05
N THR A 377 -4.46 11.44 29.18
CA THR A 377 -4.55 12.37 30.31
C THR A 377 -5.64 11.91 31.27
N ALA A 378 -5.35 11.91 32.58
CA ALA A 378 -6.32 11.49 33.58
C ALA A 378 -7.62 12.31 33.51
N GLY A 379 -8.76 11.63 33.48
CA GLY A 379 -10.10 12.22 33.35
C GLY A 379 -10.50 12.62 31.92
N THR A 380 -9.58 12.61 30.96
CA THR A 380 -9.86 12.97 29.55
C THR A 380 -9.99 11.71 28.68
N PRO A 381 -11.14 11.50 28.02
CA PRO A 381 -11.30 10.36 27.11
C PRO A 381 -10.45 10.51 25.84
N ALA A 382 -9.71 9.47 25.48
CA ALA A 382 -9.09 9.32 24.16
C ALA A 382 -9.97 8.44 23.26
N GLN A 383 -10.04 8.76 21.98
CA GLN A 383 -10.92 8.09 21.03
C GLN A 383 -10.16 7.67 19.77
N VAL A 384 -10.54 6.51 19.23
CA VAL A 384 -10.08 6.03 17.93
C VAL A 384 -11.22 5.32 17.21
N ASN A 385 -11.25 5.46 15.89
CA ASN A 385 -12.26 4.80 15.06
C ASN A 385 -11.70 3.48 14.49
N VAL A 386 -12.56 2.47 14.45
CA VAL A 386 -12.32 1.18 13.78
C VAL A 386 -13.44 0.97 12.78
N VAL A 387 -13.10 0.73 11.52
CA VAL A 387 -14.09 0.47 10.47
C VAL A 387 -14.22 -1.03 10.24
N ILE A 388 -15.45 -1.55 10.17
CA ILE A 388 -15.71 -2.94 9.77
C ILE A 388 -16.80 -3.06 8.70
N SER A 389 -16.63 -3.98 7.76
CA SER A 389 -17.62 -4.33 6.74
C SER A 389 -18.62 -5.39 7.22
N ASP A 390 -18.34 -6.03 8.35
CA ASP A 390 -19.04 -7.24 8.79
C ASP A 390 -20.40 -6.93 9.41
N ASP A 391 -21.45 -7.52 8.83
CA ASP A 391 -22.82 -7.48 9.36
C ASP A 391 -23.02 -8.59 10.40
N LEU A 392 -22.53 -8.32 11.62
CA LEU A 392 -22.61 -9.27 12.73
C LEU A 392 -24.03 -9.72 13.09
N PRO A 393 -25.06 -8.82 13.14
CA PRO A 393 -26.44 -9.24 13.37
C PRO A 393 -26.94 -10.30 12.37
N THR A 394 -26.77 -10.03 11.08
CA THR A 394 -27.20 -10.96 10.01
C THR A 394 -26.49 -12.31 10.13
N TRP A 395 -25.17 -12.30 10.35
CA TRP A 395 -24.41 -13.55 10.45
C TRP A 395 -24.64 -14.30 11.77
N HIS A 396 -25.02 -13.61 12.83
CA HIS A 396 -25.40 -14.26 14.08
C HIS A 396 -26.73 -14.98 13.96
N GLU A 397 -27.74 -14.38 13.31
CA GLU A 397 -29.01 -15.05 13.01
C GLU A 397 -28.78 -16.34 12.19
N ALA A 398 -27.85 -16.27 11.22
CA ALA A 398 -27.41 -17.43 10.44
C ALA A 398 -26.60 -18.47 11.24
N GLY A 399 -26.27 -18.21 12.51
CA GLY A 399 -25.45 -19.08 13.36
C GLY A 399 -23.99 -19.17 12.91
N ARG A 400 -23.48 -18.13 12.25
CA ARG A 400 -22.13 -18.09 11.67
C ARG A 400 -21.12 -17.42 12.57
N VAL A 401 -21.49 -16.43 13.39
CA VAL A 401 -20.53 -15.75 14.29
C VAL A 401 -20.15 -16.69 15.44
N HIS A 402 -18.86 -17.02 15.53
CA HIS A 402 -18.31 -17.86 16.59
C HIS A 402 -17.81 -17.01 17.76
N GLU A 403 -16.96 -16.03 17.48
CA GLU A 403 -16.29 -15.23 18.50
C GLU A 403 -15.98 -13.84 17.95
N VAL A 404 -16.16 -12.82 18.78
CA VAL A 404 -15.72 -11.44 18.51
C VAL A 404 -14.78 -11.02 19.64
N LEU A 405 -13.53 -10.75 19.29
CA LEU A 405 -12.48 -10.38 20.24
C LEU A 405 -12.00 -8.97 19.98
N LEU A 406 -12.12 -8.08 20.95
CA LEU A 406 -11.52 -6.75 20.95
C LEU A 406 -10.30 -6.74 21.87
N ARG A 407 -9.15 -6.34 21.34
CA ARG A 407 -7.88 -6.22 22.07
C ARG A 407 -7.45 -4.77 22.09
N ILE A 408 -7.12 -4.30 23.28
CA ILE A 408 -6.67 -2.94 23.52
C ILE A 408 -5.32 -3.00 24.23
N GLY A 409 -4.29 -2.43 23.61
CA GLY A 409 -2.94 -2.36 24.15
C GLY A 409 -2.67 -0.99 24.77
N LEU A 410 -2.25 -0.97 26.03
CA LEU A 410 -1.76 0.22 26.71
C LEU A 410 -0.27 0.09 27.03
N ALA A 411 0.48 1.19 26.92
CA ALA A 411 1.89 1.29 27.24
C ALA A 411 2.12 2.21 28.44
N GLY A 412 3.07 1.86 29.32
CA GLY A 412 3.42 2.68 30.50
C GLY A 412 2.43 2.58 31.68
N ASN A 413 1.37 1.79 31.54
CA ASN A 413 0.38 1.60 32.59
C ASN A 413 0.79 0.47 33.58
N THR A 414 0.35 0.58 34.83
CA THR A 414 0.49 -0.45 35.87
C THR A 414 -0.85 -1.12 36.14
N GLU A 415 -0.83 -2.09 37.05
CA GLU A 415 -2.02 -2.72 37.59
C GLU A 415 -2.85 -1.85 38.53
N LEU A 416 -2.28 -0.74 39.02
CA LEU A 416 -2.94 0.20 39.92
C LEU A 416 -3.64 1.35 39.18
N ASP A 417 -3.32 1.57 37.91
CA ASP A 417 -4.06 2.52 37.08
C ASP A 417 -5.52 2.10 36.93
N ARG A 418 -6.44 3.07 37.10
CA ARG A 418 -7.86 2.85 36.88
C ARG A 418 -8.24 3.34 35.52
N LEU A 419 -8.88 2.47 34.74
CA LEU A 419 -9.20 2.70 33.34
C LEU A 419 -10.68 2.42 33.09
N SER A 420 -11.27 3.12 32.13
CA SER A 420 -12.56 2.76 31.55
C SER A 420 -12.43 2.59 30.04
N PHE A 421 -13.26 1.70 29.50
CA PHE A 421 -13.29 1.35 28.09
C PHE A 421 -14.74 1.41 27.61
N GLN A 422 -14.98 1.99 26.44
CA GLN A 422 -16.30 2.03 25.82
C GLN A 422 -16.20 1.73 24.32
N LEU A 423 -17.17 0.99 23.80
CA LEU A 423 -17.35 0.80 22.36
C LEU A 423 -18.71 1.36 21.97
N ASN A 424 -18.74 2.32 21.04
CA ASN A 424 -19.96 3.00 20.59
C ASN A 424 -20.78 3.63 21.74
N GLY A 425 -20.09 4.04 22.82
CA GLY A 425 -20.71 4.60 24.02
C GLY A 425 -21.14 3.56 25.07
N SER A 426 -21.18 2.27 24.73
CA SER A 426 -21.44 1.19 25.68
C SER A 426 -20.18 0.85 26.48
N GLU A 427 -20.31 0.76 27.81
CA GLU A 427 -19.20 0.39 28.69
C GLU A 427 -18.78 -1.07 28.46
N LEU A 428 -17.46 -1.30 28.41
CA LEU A 428 -16.85 -2.62 28.39
C LEU A 428 -16.34 -2.96 29.79
N PRO A 429 -17.05 -3.81 30.56
CA PRO A 429 -16.69 -4.05 31.95
C PRO A 429 -15.34 -4.72 32.10
N LEU A 430 -14.46 -4.19 32.95
CA LEU A 430 -13.18 -4.84 33.26
C LEU A 430 -13.33 -6.26 33.83
N ALA A 431 -14.47 -6.58 34.44
CA ALA A 431 -14.78 -7.92 34.94
C ALA A 431 -14.92 -8.98 33.84
N SER A 432 -15.25 -8.59 32.60
CA SER A 432 -15.31 -9.50 31.43
C SER A 432 -14.02 -9.49 30.60
N CYS A 433 -13.01 -8.72 31.03
CA CYS A 433 -11.74 -8.57 30.34
C CYS A 433 -10.68 -9.55 30.86
N ARG A 434 -10.01 -10.26 29.95
CA ARG A 434 -8.73 -10.91 30.27
C ARG A 434 -7.61 -9.90 30.14
N ARG A 435 -6.86 -9.68 31.22
CA ARG A 435 -5.64 -8.86 31.21
C ARG A 435 -4.41 -9.73 30.96
N ILE A 436 -3.54 -9.30 30.06
CA ILE A 436 -2.24 -9.95 29.82
C ILE A 436 -1.14 -8.94 30.16
N ASN A 437 -0.34 -9.25 31.19
CA ASN A 437 0.82 -8.46 31.57
C ASN A 437 1.99 -8.78 30.64
N GLN A 438 2.48 -7.75 29.95
CA GLN A 438 3.64 -7.76 29.07
C GLN A 438 4.64 -6.65 29.43
N MET A 439 4.55 -6.11 30.66
CA MET A 439 5.42 -5.07 31.19
C MET A 439 6.89 -5.44 31.11
N TYR A 440 7.20 -6.71 31.38
CA TYR A 440 8.52 -7.27 31.18
C TYR A 440 8.42 -8.57 30.39
N ARG A 441 9.23 -8.69 29.32
CA ARG A 441 9.28 -9.89 28.47
C ARG A 441 10.71 -10.22 28.07
N MET A 442 11.11 -11.47 28.32
CA MET A 442 12.42 -12.00 27.89
C MET A 442 12.42 -12.37 26.40
N HIS A 443 11.26 -12.73 25.86
CA HIS A 443 11.07 -13.10 24.47
C HIS A 443 9.93 -12.29 23.88
N ALA A 444 10.05 -11.95 22.60
CA ALA A 444 9.00 -11.31 21.82
C ALA A 444 8.98 -11.92 20.42
N PRO A 445 7.82 -12.00 19.75
CA PRO A 445 7.75 -12.58 18.41
C PRO A 445 8.60 -11.83 17.37
N ARG A 446 8.68 -10.50 17.45
CA ARG A 446 9.57 -9.69 16.61
C ARG A 446 10.32 -8.62 17.39
N HIS A 447 9.59 -7.71 18.03
CA HIS A 447 10.16 -6.58 18.75
C HIS A 447 9.64 -6.53 20.19
N ARG A 448 10.46 -6.04 21.13
CA ARG A 448 10.06 -5.93 22.54
C ARG A 448 9.24 -4.66 22.84
N GLY A 449 9.04 -3.78 21.86
CA GLY A 449 8.40 -2.48 22.03
C GLY A 449 6.87 -2.50 21.96
N GLY A 450 6.17 -3.48 22.52
CA GLY A 450 4.70 -3.56 22.49
C GLY A 450 4.01 -3.00 23.75
N PRO A 451 2.69 -3.24 23.91
CA PRO A 451 1.94 -2.86 25.11
C PRO A 451 2.50 -3.45 26.40
N THR A 452 2.40 -2.68 27.48
CA THR A 452 2.66 -3.11 28.85
C THR A 452 1.54 -4.01 29.34
N TYR A 453 0.28 -3.67 29.04
CA TYR A 453 -0.88 -4.53 29.26
C TYR A 453 -1.73 -4.62 28.01
N TRP A 454 -2.22 -5.84 27.74
CA TRP A 454 -3.34 -6.06 26.84
C TRP A 454 -4.61 -6.28 27.64
N TYR A 455 -5.67 -5.60 27.22
CA TYR A 455 -7.04 -5.78 27.68
C TYR A 455 -7.82 -6.48 26.58
N VAL A 456 -8.19 -7.74 26.81
CA VAL A 456 -8.84 -8.60 25.82
C VAL A 456 -10.29 -8.85 26.23
N PHE A 457 -11.21 -8.31 25.46
CA PHE A 457 -12.65 -8.44 25.64
C PHE A 457 -13.20 -9.45 24.64
N ARG A 458 -13.89 -10.48 25.15
CA ARG A 458 -14.75 -11.34 24.33
C ARG A 458 -16.14 -10.73 24.33
N LEU A 459 -16.52 -10.12 23.22
CA LEU A 459 -17.74 -9.32 23.12
C LEU A 459 -18.97 -10.23 22.92
N GLY A 460 -20.00 -10.01 23.73
CA GLY A 460 -21.34 -10.57 23.50
C GLY A 460 -22.12 -9.73 22.49
N ALA A 461 -23.22 -10.28 21.95
CA ALA A 461 -24.01 -9.65 20.89
C ALA A 461 -24.46 -8.21 21.22
N ASP A 462 -24.80 -7.92 22.48
CA ASP A 462 -25.21 -6.59 22.93
C ASP A 462 -24.09 -5.53 22.87
N ASN A 463 -22.83 -5.96 22.79
CA ASN A 463 -21.65 -5.10 22.74
C ASN A 463 -20.83 -5.29 21.46
N TRP A 464 -21.40 -5.93 20.44
CA TRP A 464 -20.70 -6.08 19.17
C TRP A 464 -20.53 -4.75 18.44
N PRO A 465 -19.43 -4.60 17.68
CA PRO A 465 -19.31 -3.49 16.75
C PRO A 465 -20.40 -3.57 15.67
N GLN A 466 -20.78 -2.41 15.15
CA GLN A 466 -21.73 -2.27 14.04
C GLN A 466 -20.98 -2.26 12.70
N LYS A 467 -21.67 -2.60 11.61
CA LYS A 467 -21.14 -2.37 10.27
C LYS A 467 -20.88 -0.87 10.06
N GLY A 468 -19.72 -0.55 9.48
CA GLY A 468 -19.21 0.80 9.29
C GLY A 468 -18.32 1.27 10.44
N ASP A 469 -18.45 2.55 10.80
CA ASP A 469 -17.63 3.21 11.80
C ASP A 469 -17.98 2.77 13.23
N ASN A 470 -16.96 2.43 14.00
CA ASN A 470 -17.05 2.11 15.43
C ASN A 470 -16.09 2.96 16.24
N ARG A 471 -16.60 3.62 17.28
CA ARG A 471 -15.80 4.49 18.13
C ARG A 471 -15.40 3.78 19.40
N LEU A 472 -14.10 3.57 19.57
CA LEU A 472 -13.51 3.06 20.79
C LEU A 472 -13.01 4.22 21.64
N THR A 473 -13.45 4.26 22.90
CA THR A 473 -13.03 5.26 23.88
C THR A 473 -12.27 4.60 25.02
N VAL A 474 -11.11 5.16 25.37
CA VAL A 474 -10.31 4.77 26.53
C VAL A 474 -10.12 5.98 27.43
N THR A 475 -10.41 5.85 28.72
CA THR A 475 -10.15 6.92 29.70
C THR A 475 -9.27 6.39 30.83
N LEU A 476 -8.16 7.07 31.09
CA LEU A 476 -7.43 6.92 32.34
C LEU A 476 -8.20 7.68 33.43
N LEU A 477 -8.83 6.96 34.34
CA LEU A 477 -9.59 7.56 35.44
C LEU A 477 -8.65 8.03 36.57
N GLU A 478 -7.64 7.22 36.88
CA GLU A 478 -6.70 7.49 37.97
C GLU A 478 -5.33 6.88 37.59
N ARG A 479 -4.27 7.68 37.72
CA ARG A 479 -2.88 7.25 37.51
C ARG A 479 -2.30 6.73 38.81
N ASP A 480 -1.54 5.64 38.73
CA ASP A 480 -0.68 5.16 39.81
C ASP A 480 0.28 6.27 40.27
N ALA A 481 0.04 6.79 41.48
CA ALA A 481 0.79 7.91 42.04
C ALA A 481 2.27 7.60 42.29
N ALA A 482 2.67 6.32 42.32
CA ALA A 482 4.05 5.91 42.53
C ALA A 482 4.90 5.90 41.24
N VAL A 483 4.28 6.08 40.07
CA VAL A 483 4.96 5.93 38.77
C VAL A 483 5.00 7.25 38.01
N LEU A 484 6.20 7.62 37.57
CA LEU A 484 6.42 8.76 36.67
C LEU A 484 6.17 8.37 35.20
N GLY A 485 5.83 9.34 34.37
CA GLY A 485 5.61 9.16 32.93
C GLY A 485 4.16 8.92 32.54
N SER A 486 3.89 9.00 31.24
CA SER A 486 2.54 8.94 30.67
C SER A 486 2.09 7.51 30.33
N VAL A 487 0.77 7.34 30.20
CA VAL A 487 0.16 6.11 29.69
C VAL A 487 -0.20 6.34 28.23
N GLY A 488 0.27 5.47 27.33
CA GLY A 488 -0.08 5.52 25.91
C GLY A 488 -1.19 4.51 25.58
N PHE A 489 -2.28 4.97 24.98
CA PHE A 489 -3.20 4.11 24.25
C PHE A 489 -2.57 3.75 22.91
N ARG A 490 -2.14 2.49 22.78
CA ARG A 490 -1.16 2.09 21.78
C ARG A 490 -1.72 1.24 20.67
N ASP A 491 -2.50 0.21 20.97
CA ASP A 491 -2.91 -0.77 19.96
C ASP A 491 -4.40 -1.08 20.07
N VAL A 492 -5.05 -1.27 18.92
CA VAL A 492 -6.45 -1.69 18.80
C VAL A 492 -6.57 -2.76 17.74
N GLU A 493 -7.17 -3.89 18.11
CA GLU A 493 -7.33 -5.03 17.23
C GLU A 493 -8.69 -5.68 17.47
N LEU A 494 -9.41 -5.95 16.40
CA LEU A 494 -10.72 -6.57 16.44
C LEU A 494 -10.69 -7.81 15.54
N GLU A 495 -10.88 -8.97 16.15
CA GLU A 495 -10.92 -10.25 15.43
C GLU A 495 -12.34 -10.80 15.47
N ILE A 496 -12.84 -11.17 14.29
CA ILE A 496 -14.15 -11.80 14.11
C ILE A 496 -13.90 -13.19 13.55
N LYS A 497 -14.35 -14.21 14.28
CA LYS A 497 -14.24 -15.61 13.87
C LYS A 497 -15.60 -16.15 13.47
N TYR A 498 -15.61 -16.94 12.41
CA TYR A 498 -16.82 -17.51 11.84
C TYR A 498 -16.80 -19.04 11.85
N LEU A 499 -17.98 -19.64 11.95
CA LEU A 499 -18.22 -21.05 11.67
C LEU A 499 -18.56 -21.24 10.20
N MET A 500 -18.41 -22.46 9.67
CA MET A 500 -18.96 -22.83 8.36
C MET A 500 -20.50 -22.91 8.37
N GLY A 501 -21.12 -22.89 9.54
CA GLY A 501 -22.57 -23.01 9.72
C GLY A 501 -22.90 -23.12 11.20
N ARG A 502 -24.20 -23.05 11.52
CA ARG A 502 -24.69 -23.20 12.90
C ARG A 502 -24.14 -24.50 13.52
N SER A 503 -23.47 -24.36 14.67
CA SER A 503 -22.89 -25.48 15.42
C SER A 503 -21.83 -26.30 14.65
N SER A 504 -21.28 -25.75 13.56
CA SER A 504 -20.16 -26.39 12.84
C SER A 504 -18.88 -26.34 13.66
N PRO A 505 -18.00 -27.35 13.58
CA PRO A 505 -16.66 -27.26 14.16
C PRO A 505 -15.82 -26.17 13.47
N ARG A 506 -14.84 -25.63 14.19
CA ARG A 506 -13.91 -24.57 13.75
C ARG A 506 -12.73 -25.04 12.88
N GLY A 507 -12.58 -26.34 12.69
CA GLY A 507 -11.50 -26.91 11.90
C GLY A 507 -11.56 -28.43 11.87
N PHE A 508 -10.48 -29.06 11.39
CA PHE A 508 -10.35 -30.53 11.41
C PHE A 508 -10.49 -31.08 12.83
N VAL A 509 -9.89 -30.38 13.80
CA VAL A 509 -10.19 -30.57 15.22
C VAL A 509 -10.57 -29.22 15.81
N ASP A 510 -11.71 -29.20 16.49
CA ASP A 510 -12.20 -28.02 17.18
C ASP A 510 -11.45 -27.86 18.52
N PRO A 511 -10.85 -26.68 18.80
CA PRO A 511 -10.09 -26.47 20.04
C PRO A 511 -10.93 -26.64 21.32
N ASP A 512 -12.25 -26.48 21.24
CA ASP A 512 -13.15 -26.63 22.39
C ASP A 512 -13.41 -28.10 22.76
N LEU A 513 -13.04 -29.05 21.90
CA LEU A 513 -13.13 -30.49 22.17
C LEU A 513 -11.92 -31.04 22.96
N GLY A 514 -10.92 -30.20 23.24
CA GLY A 514 -9.71 -30.57 23.98
C GLY A 514 -8.63 -31.22 23.11
N PHE A 515 -7.69 -31.91 23.76
CA PHE A 515 -6.53 -32.49 23.08
C PHE A 515 -6.91 -33.67 22.17
N TYR A 516 -6.15 -33.82 21.09
CA TYR A 516 -6.17 -34.98 20.20
C TYR A 516 -4.75 -35.44 19.88
N GLU A 517 -4.63 -36.63 19.30
CA GLU A 517 -3.40 -37.44 19.21
C GLU A 517 -2.19 -36.75 18.54
N HIS A 518 -2.38 -35.66 17.78
CA HIS A 518 -1.32 -34.96 17.04
C HIS A 518 -0.94 -33.56 17.56
N VAL A 519 -1.49 -33.11 18.71
CA VAL A 519 -1.09 -31.84 19.35
C VAL A 519 -0.31 -32.07 20.66
N VAL A 520 -0.02 -33.33 20.99
CA VAL A 520 0.86 -33.71 22.10
C VAL A 520 2.28 -33.96 21.57
N THR A 521 2.93 -32.93 21.05
CA THR A 521 4.38 -32.92 20.77
C THR A 521 4.98 -31.56 21.04
#